data_AF-A0A961I900-F1
#
_entry.id   AF-A0A961I900-F1
#
_cell.length_a   1.000
_cell.length_b   1.000
_cell.length_c   1.000
_cell.angle_alpha   90.00
_cell.angle_beta   90.00
_cell.angle_gamma   90.00
#
_symmetry.space_group_name_H-M   'P 1'
#
loop_
_entity.id
_entity.type
_entity.pdbx_description
1 polymer ?
#
loop_
_entity_poly.entity_id
_entity_poly.type
_entity_poly.pdbx_seq_one_letter_code
_entity_poly.pdbx_strand_id
1 'polypeptide(L)'
;MAESRVILSSEVTIGSHTAVVLWDTVVSYRREKDQVFYRKRVARDMVFTGLTYDELLGLNVDECEQVTVVIERECGGVGVYAPFLTGTFNAGDWRNNADDCEITVRINTEDDYTCLLGSWKTPVNLFGLDVVQVKPYPTTEVYVTTEITTEDPDTCETPYAPPDPSNWCSEPESILCYGLEPDQSSVTMWHRLERTGTCSGSTPVKPTVDTFWALLTDNCPTDSVWWRCPGTTDSPTVIAPMSNGRLFSDVLDALFATCGLTVVSDFFNINADATAPDNAAYDFAALYLQNMTVHQKSDVKRPYSSNPATSKQWDIQPKEMLDDLRILFNVYWDIDGTDIRLEHISYFETVGGLDASADAQKVDTERETDDNVKYEYFFFVDEAGSAYFLGSPILYDCGTEKIENRCQLFSTDV
;
A
#
# COMPACT_ATOMS: atom_id res chain seq x y z
N MET A 1 16.45 2.94 -42.99
CA MET A 1 15.86 3.42 -41.73
C MET A 1 14.36 3.43 -41.93
N ALA A 2 13.57 2.93 -40.98
CA ALA A 2 12.12 3.00 -41.08
C ALA A 2 11.71 4.48 -41.15
N GLU A 3 10.90 4.83 -42.13
CA GLU A 3 10.41 6.19 -42.29
C GLU A 3 9.46 6.52 -41.13
N SER A 4 9.64 7.67 -40.51
CA SER A 4 8.77 8.19 -39.47
C SER A 4 8.06 9.43 -39.96
N ARG A 5 6.78 9.55 -39.63
CA ARG A 5 6.00 10.76 -39.92
C ARG A 5 5.30 11.24 -38.66
N VAL A 6 5.09 12.54 -38.59
CA VAL A 6 4.43 13.20 -37.47
C VAL A 6 3.07 13.66 -37.94
N ILE A 7 2.02 13.25 -37.24
CA ILE A 7 0.65 13.70 -37.48
C ILE A 7 0.30 14.69 -36.37
N LEU A 8 -0.22 15.85 -36.77
CA LEU A 8 -0.78 16.85 -35.87
C LEU A 8 -2.28 16.90 -36.01
N SER A 9 -2.97 17.10 -34.89
CA SER A 9 -4.39 17.40 -34.84
C SER A 9 -4.73 18.15 -33.56
N SER A 10 -5.78 18.94 -33.59
CA SER A 10 -6.43 19.45 -32.39
C SER A 10 -7.94 19.33 -32.53
N GLU A 11 -8.67 19.46 -31.43
CA GLU A 11 -10.13 19.30 -31.45
C GLU A 11 -10.84 20.46 -32.17
N VAL A 12 -10.21 21.64 -32.22
CA VAL A 12 -10.90 22.88 -32.60
C VAL A 12 -10.35 23.48 -33.90
N THR A 13 -9.03 23.64 -34.01
CA THR A 13 -8.43 24.49 -35.04
C THR A 13 -7.57 23.73 -36.07
N ILE A 14 -6.94 22.62 -35.69
CA ILE A 14 -6.02 21.87 -36.56
C ILE A 14 -6.66 20.55 -37.00
N GLY A 15 -7.01 20.47 -38.28
CA GLY A 15 -7.39 19.21 -38.91
C GLY A 15 -6.22 18.21 -38.93
N SER A 16 -6.53 16.92 -38.81
CA SER A 16 -5.49 15.87 -38.80
C SER A 16 -4.71 15.84 -40.12
N HIS A 17 -3.39 16.07 -40.05
CA HIS A 17 -2.51 16.07 -41.21
C HIS A 17 -1.05 15.74 -40.85
N THR A 18 -0.24 15.41 -41.86
CA THR A 18 1.20 15.16 -41.67
C THR A 18 1.96 16.47 -41.61
N ALA A 19 2.63 16.71 -40.48
CA ALA A 19 3.43 17.90 -40.24
C ALA A 19 4.87 17.74 -40.74
N VAL A 20 5.46 18.86 -41.16
CA VAL A 20 6.88 18.94 -41.48
C VAL A 20 7.64 19.29 -40.21
N VAL A 21 8.47 18.36 -39.73
CA VAL A 21 9.18 18.47 -38.45
C VAL A 21 10.66 18.20 -38.65
N LEU A 22 11.49 19.10 -38.10
CA LEU A 22 12.90 18.84 -37.89
C LEU A 22 13.06 18.16 -36.54
N TRP A 23 13.24 16.84 -36.57
CA TRP A 23 13.46 16.01 -35.40
C TRP A 23 14.36 14.82 -35.78
N ASP A 24 15.26 14.41 -34.87
CA ASP A 24 16.24 13.35 -35.14
C ASP A 24 15.67 11.93 -35.01
N THR A 25 14.35 11.79 -34.81
CA THR A 25 13.63 10.52 -34.61
C THR A 25 14.09 9.70 -33.40
N VAL A 26 14.86 10.32 -32.50
CA VAL A 26 15.38 9.63 -31.31
C VAL A 26 14.35 9.69 -30.20
N VAL A 27 13.86 8.50 -29.83
CA VAL A 27 13.07 8.26 -28.62
C VAL A 27 13.96 7.53 -27.62
N SER A 28 13.95 7.98 -26.37
CA SER A 28 14.62 7.31 -25.26
C SER A 28 13.61 6.71 -24.31
N TYR A 29 14.01 5.64 -23.64
CA TYR A 29 13.29 5.11 -22.49
C TYR A 29 13.98 5.63 -21.25
N ARG A 30 13.21 6.23 -20.35
CA ARG A 30 13.73 6.70 -19.07
C ARG A 30 12.94 6.06 -17.94
N ARG A 31 13.66 5.48 -16.99
CA ARG A 31 13.09 5.01 -15.73
C ARG A 31 12.59 6.23 -14.96
N GLU A 32 11.35 6.19 -14.50
CA GLU A 32 10.86 7.23 -13.58
C GLU A 32 11.53 7.06 -12.21
N LYS A 33 11.81 8.18 -11.55
CA LYS A 33 12.49 8.16 -10.25
C LYS A 33 11.66 7.36 -9.25
N ASP A 34 12.33 6.47 -8.50
CA ASP A 34 11.71 5.61 -7.49
C ASP A 34 10.68 4.59 -8.03
N GLN A 35 10.60 4.39 -9.35
CA GLN A 35 9.67 3.45 -9.98
C GLN A 35 10.40 2.29 -10.66
N VAL A 36 9.68 1.25 -11.08
CA VAL A 36 10.25 0.08 -11.81
C VAL A 36 10.04 0.15 -13.32
N PHE A 37 9.10 0.98 -13.79
CA PHE A 37 8.76 1.10 -15.20
C PHE A 37 9.55 2.17 -15.93
N TYR A 38 9.58 2.04 -17.25
CA TYR A 38 10.24 2.94 -18.18
C TYR A 38 9.22 3.61 -19.07
N ARG A 39 9.30 4.93 -19.19
CA ARG A 39 8.44 5.69 -20.08
C ARG A 39 9.19 6.11 -21.32
N LYS A 40 8.53 6.00 -22.47
CA LYS A 40 9.04 6.53 -23.73
C LYS A 40 9.04 8.05 -23.64
N ARG A 41 10.10 8.70 -24.08
CA ARG A 41 10.19 10.16 -24.18
C ARG A 41 10.89 10.55 -25.45
N VAL A 42 10.44 11.66 -26.05
CA VAL A 42 11.16 12.28 -27.16
C VAL A 42 12.46 12.87 -26.60
N ALA A 43 13.61 12.47 -27.16
CA ALA A 43 14.90 12.82 -26.58
C ALA A 43 15.26 14.31 -26.76
N ARG A 44 14.66 14.97 -27.76
CA ARG A 44 14.86 16.37 -28.10
C ARG A 44 13.53 17.03 -28.44
N ASP A 45 13.47 18.35 -28.25
CA ASP A 45 12.34 19.15 -28.68
C ASP A 45 12.14 19.00 -30.20
N MET A 46 10.88 19.00 -30.63
CA MET A 46 10.52 19.00 -32.05
C MET A 46 10.49 20.42 -32.59
N VAL A 47 11.01 20.64 -33.80
CA VAL A 47 11.00 21.96 -34.43
C VAL A 47 10.09 21.93 -35.66
N PHE A 48 8.97 22.65 -35.58
CA PHE A 48 7.99 22.81 -36.66
C PHE A 48 8.32 24.04 -37.49
N THR A 49 8.25 23.91 -38.82
CA THR A 49 8.62 24.96 -39.77
C THR A 49 7.62 25.04 -40.93
N GLY A 50 7.72 26.10 -41.74
CA GLY A 50 6.94 26.24 -42.97
C GLY A 50 5.43 26.34 -42.71
N LEU A 51 4.62 25.56 -43.45
CA LEU A 51 3.16 25.64 -43.33
C LEU A 51 2.66 25.24 -41.93
N THR A 52 3.31 24.28 -41.28
CA THR A 52 2.95 23.88 -39.92
C THR A 52 3.27 24.99 -38.90
N TYR A 53 4.31 25.79 -39.15
CA TYR A 53 4.58 26.99 -38.33
C TYR A 53 3.42 27.98 -38.40
N ASP A 54 2.94 28.30 -39.60
CA ASP A 54 1.85 29.26 -39.79
C ASP A 54 0.54 28.78 -39.16
N GLU A 55 0.23 27.48 -39.27
CA GLU A 55 -0.95 26.86 -38.65
C GLU A 55 -0.88 26.91 -37.13
N LEU A 56 0.27 26.54 -36.55
CA LEU A 56 0.50 26.61 -35.12
C LEU A 56 0.43 28.07 -34.64
N LEU A 57 1.05 29.02 -35.34
CA LEU A 57 0.93 30.44 -35.00
C LEU A 57 -0.52 30.95 -35.06
N GLY A 58 -1.37 30.31 -35.87
CA GLY A 58 -2.81 30.54 -35.96
C GLY A 58 -3.62 30.10 -34.73
N LEU A 59 -3.07 29.26 -33.84
CA LEU A 59 -3.66 28.85 -32.55
C LEU A 59 -3.79 29.99 -31.52
N ASN A 60 -3.43 31.21 -31.90
CA ASN A 60 -3.26 32.42 -31.08
C ASN A 60 -4.53 32.94 -30.35
N VAL A 61 -5.52 32.08 -30.06
CA VAL A 61 -6.78 32.48 -29.42
C VAL A 61 -7.09 31.65 -28.16
N ASP A 62 -6.45 30.51 -27.91
CA ASP A 62 -6.64 29.80 -26.65
C ASP A 62 -5.37 29.08 -26.18
N GLU A 63 -4.71 29.62 -25.14
CA GLU A 63 -3.57 28.98 -24.46
C GLU A 63 -3.94 27.60 -23.88
N CYS A 64 -5.24 27.30 -23.79
CA CYS A 64 -5.77 26.03 -23.31
C CYS A 64 -5.97 24.98 -24.40
N GLU A 65 -5.84 25.31 -25.70
CA GLU A 65 -6.02 24.32 -26.75
C GLU A 65 -4.87 23.30 -26.75
N GLN A 66 -5.23 22.03 -26.60
CA GLN A 66 -4.29 20.92 -26.60
C GLN A 66 -4.12 20.39 -28.04
N VAL A 67 -2.88 20.41 -28.51
CA VAL A 67 -2.49 19.82 -29.80
C VAL A 67 -2.01 18.40 -29.56
N THR A 68 -2.61 17.45 -30.26
CA THR A 68 -2.22 16.04 -30.27
C THR A 68 -1.16 15.81 -31.34
N VAL A 69 -0.12 15.09 -30.95
CA VAL A 69 0.97 14.63 -31.81
C VAL A 69 0.98 13.12 -31.83
N VAL A 70 0.85 12.54 -33.02
CA VAL A 70 1.04 11.11 -33.24
C VAL A 70 2.28 10.90 -34.11
N ILE A 71 3.30 10.27 -33.54
CA ILE A 71 4.47 9.81 -34.27
C ILE A 71 4.14 8.42 -34.79
N GLU A 72 4.12 8.25 -36.10
CA GLU A 72 3.96 6.94 -36.73
C GLU A 72 5.28 6.46 -37.31
N ARG A 73 5.45 5.13 -37.32
CA ARG A 73 6.60 4.48 -37.95
C ARG A 73 6.13 3.45 -38.95
N GLU A 74 6.85 3.36 -40.06
CA GLU A 74 6.57 2.37 -41.08
C GLU A 74 6.85 0.94 -40.56
N CYS A 75 5.80 0.11 -40.55
CA CYS A 75 5.79 -1.25 -40.03
C CYS A 75 5.04 -2.18 -41.01
N GLY A 76 5.69 -3.23 -41.50
CA GLY A 76 5.00 -4.30 -42.27
C GLY A 76 4.93 -4.11 -43.79
N GLY A 77 5.66 -3.15 -44.37
CA GLY A 77 5.78 -2.94 -45.81
C GLY A 77 5.77 -1.46 -46.18
N VAL A 78 6.08 -1.15 -47.45
CA VAL A 78 6.17 0.23 -47.92
C VAL A 78 4.80 0.92 -47.81
N GLY A 79 4.73 2.03 -47.07
CA GLY A 79 3.53 2.85 -46.88
C GLY A 79 2.58 2.38 -45.77
N VAL A 80 2.92 1.33 -45.01
CA VAL A 80 2.12 0.87 -43.87
C VAL A 80 2.67 1.48 -42.59
N TYR A 81 1.92 2.38 -41.97
CA TYR A 81 2.33 3.12 -40.79
C TYR A 81 1.54 2.64 -39.56
N ALA A 82 2.21 2.55 -38.42
CA ALA A 82 1.59 2.26 -37.13
C ALA A 82 1.98 3.33 -36.10
N PRO A 83 1.07 3.70 -35.16
CA PRO A 83 1.40 4.58 -34.06
C PRO A 83 2.58 4.05 -33.25
N PHE A 84 3.56 4.92 -33.02
CA PHE A 84 4.78 4.61 -32.28
C PHE A 84 4.84 5.37 -30.95
N LEU A 85 4.40 6.63 -30.95
CA LEU A 85 4.29 7.48 -29.77
C LEU A 85 3.14 8.47 -29.97
N THR A 86 2.33 8.63 -28.93
CA THR A 86 1.33 9.69 -28.85
C THR A 86 1.75 10.67 -27.75
N GLY A 87 1.44 11.93 -27.94
CA GLY A 87 1.66 12.94 -26.92
C GLY A 87 0.92 14.22 -27.24
N THR A 88 0.97 15.15 -26.31
CA THR A 88 0.28 16.43 -26.44
C THR A 88 1.19 17.59 -26.05
N PHE A 89 0.80 18.78 -26.49
CA PHE A 89 1.37 20.05 -26.06
C PHE A 89 0.33 21.15 -26.19
N ASN A 90 0.55 22.27 -25.50
CA ASN A 90 -0.22 23.50 -25.70
C ASN A 90 0.71 24.68 -26.05
N ALA A 91 0.14 25.87 -26.26
CA ALA A 91 0.91 27.08 -26.57
C ALA A 91 1.87 27.50 -25.44
N GLY A 92 1.67 27.03 -24.21
CA GLY A 92 2.61 27.23 -23.10
C GLY A 92 3.86 26.35 -23.18
N ASP A 93 3.80 25.24 -23.93
CA ASP A 93 4.89 24.26 -24.05
C ASP A 93 5.87 24.56 -25.20
N TRP A 94 5.64 25.64 -25.96
CA TRP A 94 6.43 25.95 -27.15
C TRP A 94 7.26 27.24 -27.06
N ARG A 95 8.27 27.33 -27.93
CA ARG A 95 9.13 28.50 -28.09
C ARG A 95 9.07 28.93 -29.55
N ASN A 96 8.56 30.14 -29.79
CA ASN A 96 8.47 30.73 -31.12
C ASN A 96 9.74 31.54 -31.44
N ASN A 97 10.41 31.18 -32.52
CA ASN A 97 11.45 31.96 -33.17
C ASN A 97 10.91 32.53 -34.47
N ALA A 98 10.40 33.76 -34.41
CA ALA A 98 9.78 34.43 -35.56
C ALA A 98 10.78 34.82 -36.66
N ASP A 99 12.07 34.97 -36.31
CA ASP A 99 13.10 35.34 -37.29
C ASP A 99 13.41 34.18 -38.25
N ASP A 100 13.38 32.94 -37.73
CA ASP A 100 13.63 31.72 -38.50
C ASP A 100 12.34 30.98 -38.91
N CYS A 101 11.16 31.51 -38.56
CA CYS A 101 9.85 30.87 -38.73
C CYS A 101 9.80 29.45 -38.14
N GLU A 102 10.27 29.31 -36.91
CA GLU A 102 10.35 28.03 -36.20
C GLU A 102 9.56 28.03 -34.89
N ILE A 103 8.83 26.94 -34.64
CA ILE A 103 8.20 26.67 -33.34
C ILE A 103 8.83 25.40 -32.76
N THR A 104 9.50 25.56 -31.63
CA THR A 104 10.12 24.45 -30.89
C THR A 104 9.20 23.99 -29.78
N VAL A 105 8.84 22.70 -29.76
CA VAL A 105 7.85 22.13 -28.83
C VAL A 105 8.47 20.98 -28.05
N ARG A 106 8.18 20.94 -26.76
CA ARG A 106 8.42 19.75 -25.94
C ARG A 106 7.12 18.96 -25.80
N ILE A 107 7.10 17.74 -26.31
CA ILE A 107 5.93 16.88 -26.26
C ILE A 107 5.81 16.23 -24.88
N ASN A 108 4.62 16.31 -24.29
CA ASN A 108 4.23 15.54 -23.12
C ASN A 108 3.70 14.19 -23.61
N THR A 109 4.44 13.11 -23.33
CA THR A 109 4.07 11.77 -23.80
C THR A 109 2.79 11.29 -23.14
N GLU A 110 1.91 10.71 -23.95
CA GLU A 110 0.69 10.03 -23.53
C GLU A 110 0.91 8.52 -23.62
N ASP A 111 0.91 7.88 -22.45
CA ASP A 111 1.05 6.44 -22.28
C ASP A 111 0.12 5.95 -21.17
N ASP A 112 0.16 4.65 -20.89
CA ASP A 112 -0.73 3.99 -19.93
C ASP A 112 -0.61 4.59 -18.51
N TYR A 113 0.51 5.26 -18.21
CA TYR A 113 0.76 5.92 -16.92
C TYR A 113 0.21 7.35 -16.85
N THR A 114 -0.11 7.99 -17.98
CA THR A 114 -0.45 9.42 -18.03
C THR A 114 -1.66 9.77 -17.17
N CYS A 115 -2.71 8.94 -17.17
CA CYS A 115 -3.88 9.20 -16.34
C CYS A 115 -3.52 9.19 -14.85
N LEU A 116 -2.86 8.13 -14.38
CA LEU A 116 -2.54 7.97 -12.96
C LEU A 116 -1.57 9.06 -12.51
N LEU A 117 -0.50 9.32 -13.25
CA LEU A 117 0.48 10.37 -12.89
C LEU A 117 -0.13 11.78 -12.93
N GLY A 118 -1.16 12.01 -13.74
CA GLY A 118 -1.91 13.26 -13.78
C GLY A 118 -2.83 13.45 -12.58
N SER A 119 -3.37 12.37 -12.00
CA SER A 119 -4.40 12.41 -10.96
C SER A 119 -3.95 11.91 -9.58
N TRP A 120 -2.78 11.28 -9.46
CA TRP A 120 -2.31 10.62 -8.22
C TRP A 120 -2.13 11.53 -6.99
N LYS A 121 -2.11 12.85 -7.18
CA LYS A 121 -2.08 13.84 -6.08
C LYS A 121 -3.46 14.38 -5.72
N THR A 122 -4.49 14.00 -6.49
CA THR A 122 -5.87 14.34 -6.22
C THR A 122 -6.42 13.35 -5.19
N PRO A 123 -6.91 13.82 -4.04
CA PRO A 123 -7.47 12.92 -3.03
C PRO A 123 -8.74 12.23 -3.54
N VAL A 124 -8.87 10.95 -3.24
CA VAL A 124 -10.07 10.14 -3.45
C VAL A 124 -10.72 9.91 -2.09
N ASN A 125 -12.02 10.18 -1.99
CA ASN A 125 -12.77 9.95 -0.75
C ASN A 125 -13.23 8.50 -0.64
N LEU A 126 -12.74 7.80 0.38
CA LEU A 126 -13.02 6.37 0.59
C LEU A 126 -14.12 6.12 1.63
N PHE A 127 -14.79 7.16 2.13
CA PHE A 127 -15.77 7.03 3.21
C PHE A 127 -16.96 6.16 2.82
N GLY A 128 -17.34 6.17 1.55
CA GLY A 128 -18.49 5.43 1.02
C GLY A 128 -18.28 3.93 0.81
N LEU A 129 -17.07 3.42 1.02
CA LEU A 129 -16.78 1.99 0.89
C LEU A 129 -17.43 1.16 2.01
N ASP A 130 -17.60 -0.13 1.76
CA ASP A 130 -18.20 -1.07 2.73
C ASP A 130 -17.35 -1.18 3.99
N VAL A 131 -18.04 -1.15 5.13
CA VAL A 131 -17.40 -1.18 6.44
C VAL A 131 -17.15 -2.61 6.89
N VAL A 132 -15.93 -2.87 7.36
CA VAL A 132 -15.57 -4.11 8.05
C VAL A 132 -15.29 -3.89 9.53
N GLN A 133 -15.54 -4.94 10.31
CA GLN A 133 -15.19 -5.00 11.72
C GLN A 133 -14.20 -6.12 11.94
N VAL A 134 -13.06 -5.81 12.55
CA VAL A 134 -12.01 -6.78 12.88
C VAL A 134 -11.85 -6.88 14.39
N LYS A 135 -11.39 -8.04 14.85
CA LYS A 135 -10.91 -8.22 16.22
C LYS A 135 -9.39 -8.42 16.16
N PRO A 136 -8.61 -7.69 16.94
CA PRO A 136 -7.14 -7.71 16.85
C PRO A 136 -6.49 -9.00 17.38
N TYR A 137 -7.26 -9.90 17.97
CA TYR A 137 -6.77 -11.23 18.34
C TYR A 137 -7.26 -12.27 17.35
N PRO A 138 -6.41 -13.25 16.98
CA PRO A 138 -6.89 -14.40 16.24
C PRO A 138 -8.02 -15.03 17.04
N THR A 139 -9.06 -15.46 16.32
CA THR A 139 -10.29 -16.12 16.78
C THR A 139 -10.08 -17.40 17.62
N THR A 140 -8.84 -17.70 17.99
CA THR A 140 -8.42 -18.86 18.78
C THR A 140 -8.42 -18.62 20.29
N GLU A 141 -8.59 -17.37 20.76
CA GLU A 141 -8.78 -17.11 22.19
C GLU A 141 -10.23 -17.40 22.59
N VAL A 142 -10.42 -18.33 23.52
CA VAL A 142 -11.74 -18.73 24.03
C VAL A 142 -11.94 -18.12 25.41
N TYR A 143 -12.96 -17.30 25.57
CA TYR A 143 -13.38 -16.80 26.89
C TYR A 143 -14.20 -17.87 27.59
N VAL A 144 -13.74 -18.30 28.76
CA VAL A 144 -14.38 -19.36 29.54
C VAL A 144 -14.80 -18.80 30.89
N THR A 145 -16.03 -19.09 31.29
CA THR A 145 -16.59 -18.72 32.60
C THR A 145 -17.01 -19.97 33.37
N THR A 146 -17.00 -19.86 34.70
CA THR A 146 -17.63 -20.83 35.59
C THR A 146 -18.26 -20.11 36.78
N GLU A 147 -19.35 -20.66 37.29
CA GLU A 147 -20.04 -20.16 38.48
C GLU A 147 -19.92 -21.16 39.62
N ILE A 148 -19.86 -20.65 40.86
CA ILE A 148 -19.90 -21.47 42.06
C ILE A 148 -20.99 -20.91 42.97
N THR A 149 -21.93 -21.77 43.33
CA THR A 149 -23.00 -21.46 44.28
C THR A 149 -22.71 -22.11 45.62
N THR A 150 -22.80 -21.33 46.71
CA THR A 150 -22.66 -21.84 48.07
C THR A 150 -23.88 -21.48 48.92
N GLU A 151 -24.44 -22.49 49.61
CA GLU A 151 -25.49 -22.35 50.61
C GLU A 151 -24.86 -22.13 51.99
N ASP A 152 -24.24 -20.97 52.18
CA ASP A 152 -23.68 -20.57 53.48
C ASP A 152 -23.88 -19.06 53.68
N PRO A 153 -24.68 -18.64 54.68
CA PRO A 153 -25.03 -17.24 54.91
C PRO A 153 -23.84 -16.34 55.23
N ASP A 154 -22.72 -16.89 55.74
CA ASP A 154 -21.51 -16.12 56.06
C ASP A 154 -20.65 -15.78 54.82
N THR A 155 -21.01 -16.27 53.62
CA THR A 155 -20.14 -16.20 52.41
C THR A 155 -20.27 -14.92 51.59
N CYS A 156 -21.12 -13.98 51.98
CA CYS A 156 -21.31 -12.73 51.21
C CYS A 156 -20.19 -11.71 51.37
N GLU A 157 -19.15 -12.00 52.17
CA GLU A 157 -17.97 -11.15 52.32
C GLU A 157 -16.73 -11.67 51.59
N THR A 158 -16.70 -12.96 51.19
CA THR A 158 -15.51 -13.59 50.59
C THR A 158 -15.87 -14.53 49.43
N PRO A 159 -15.28 -14.35 48.24
CA PRO A 159 -15.56 -15.21 47.09
C PRO A 159 -15.07 -16.64 47.33
N TYR A 160 -15.90 -17.63 47.00
CA TYR A 160 -15.51 -19.04 47.10
C TYR A 160 -14.66 -19.44 45.88
N ALA A 161 -13.48 -20.01 46.16
CA ALA A 161 -12.51 -20.42 45.14
C ALA A 161 -12.94 -21.70 44.39
N PRO A 162 -12.71 -21.80 43.06
CA PRO A 162 -12.90 -23.05 42.33
C PRO A 162 -11.94 -24.14 42.82
N PRO A 163 -12.18 -25.42 42.46
CA PRO A 163 -11.34 -26.55 42.86
C PRO A 163 -9.85 -26.39 42.52
N ASP A 164 -9.54 -25.57 41.52
CA ASP A 164 -8.18 -25.13 41.18
C ASP A 164 -8.15 -23.60 41.00
N PRO A 165 -8.02 -22.83 42.09
CA PRO A 165 -8.04 -21.36 42.03
C PRO A 165 -6.81 -20.76 41.37
N SER A 166 -5.78 -21.56 41.09
CA SER A 166 -4.56 -21.07 40.46
C SER A 166 -4.75 -20.74 38.99
N ASN A 167 -5.78 -21.31 38.35
CA ASN A 167 -6.03 -21.26 36.90
C ASN A 167 -7.29 -20.48 36.49
N TRP A 168 -7.81 -19.64 37.39
CA TRP A 168 -9.03 -18.84 37.21
C TRP A 168 -8.89 -17.49 37.89
N CYS A 169 -9.63 -16.50 37.41
CA CYS A 169 -9.66 -15.16 38.03
C CYS A 169 -11.07 -14.85 38.51
N SER A 170 -11.19 -14.30 39.71
CA SER A 170 -12.46 -13.84 40.27
C SER A 170 -12.77 -12.45 39.72
N GLU A 171 -14.00 -12.22 39.26
CA GLU A 171 -14.46 -10.86 39.02
C GLU A 171 -14.71 -10.15 40.36
N PRO A 172 -14.05 -9.02 40.66
CA PRO A 172 -14.12 -8.37 41.97
C PRO A 172 -15.52 -7.87 42.38
N GLU A 173 -16.48 -7.83 41.44
CA GLU A 173 -17.88 -7.43 41.67
C GLU A 173 -18.89 -8.58 41.49
N SER A 174 -18.43 -9.84 41.40
CA SER A 174 -19.30 -10.96 40.97
C SER A 174 -19.98 -11.76 42.08
N ILE A 175 -19.92 -11.32 43.34
CA ILE A 175 -20.62 -12.00 44.44
C ILE A 175 -22.08 -11.54 44.41
N LEU A 176 -22.96 -12.40 43.88
CA LEU A 176 -24.40 -12.19 43.90
C LEU A 176 -25.01 -12.96 45.07
N CYS A 177 -25.58 -12.23 46.03
CA CYS A 177 -26.24 -12.83 47.19
C CYS A 177 -27.75 -12.90 46.99
N TYR A 178 -28.33 -14.08 47.22
CA TYR A 178 -29.76 -14.35 47.11
C TYR A 178 -30.28 -14.98 48.40
N GLY A 179 -31.45 -14.54 48.86
CA GLY A 179 -32.13 -15.10 50.04
C GLY A 179 -32.21 -14.13 51.23
N LEU A 180 -32.87 -14.58 52.29
CA LEU A 180 -32.92 -13.93 53.59
C LEU A 180 -32.33 -14.91 54.60
N GLU A 181 -31.61 -14.42 55.62
CA GLU A 181 -31.12 -15.29 56.69
C GLU A 181 -32.25 -16.16 57.27
N PRO A 182 -32.01 -17.48 57.49
CA PRO A 182 -30.73 -18.18 57.40
C PRO A 182 -30.42 -18.82 56.03
N ASP A 183 -31.31 -18.73 55.04
CA ASP A 183 -31.23 -19.44 53.75
C ASP A 183 -30.55 -18.58 52.67
N GLN A 184 -29.46 -17.90 53.04
CA GLN A 184 -28.72 -17.04 52.13
C GLN A 184 -27.72 -17.87 51.32
N SER A 185 -27.73 -17.64 50.02
CA SER A 185 -26.81 -18.26 49.05
C SER A 185 -26.00 -17.16 48.36
N SER A 186 -24.76 -17.49 48.01
CA SER A 186 -23.91 -16.62 47.21
C SER A 186 -23.50 -17.33 45.92
N VAL A 187 -23.44 -16.57 44.83
CA VAL A 187 -22.89 -17.01 43.55
C VAL A 187 -21.65 -16.18 43.29
N THR A 188 -20.51 -16.83 43.04
CA THR A 188 -19.28 -16.17 42.59
C THR A 188 -19.01 -16.54 41.14
N MET A 189 -18.70 -15.56 40.28
CA MET A 189 -18.31 -15.80 38.89
C MET A 189 -16.80 -15.78 38.73
N TRP A 190 -16.29 -16.76 38.00
CA TRP A 190 -14.89 -16.91 37.67
C TRP A 190 -14.71 -16.95 36.16
N HIS A 191 -13.62 -16.38 35.67
CA HIS A 191 -13.35 -16.27 34.24
C HIS A 191 -11.87 -16.53 33.88
N ARG A 192 -11.62 -16.85 32.61
CA ARG A 192 -10.28 -16.91 32.00
C ARG A 192 -10.35 -16.79 30.48
N LEU A 193 -9.22 -16.44 29.85
CA LEU A 193 -9.00 -16.64 28.42
C LEU A 193 -8.14 -17.88 28.22
N GLU A 194 -8.54 -18.76 27.30
CA GLU A 194 -7.79 -19.94 26.88
C GLU A 194 -7.28 -19.79 25.45
N ARG A 195 -6.12 -20.40 25.16
CA ARG A 195 -5.57 -20.47 23.81
C ARG A 195 -4.77 -21.74 23.59
N THR A 196 -4.92 -22.33 22.41
CA THR A 196 -4.07 -23.46 21.98
C THR A 196 -2.68 -22.95 21.57
N GLY A 197 -1.65 -23.48 22.22
CA GLY A 197 -0.24 -23.28 21.88
C GLY A 197 0.32 -24.41 21.02
N THR A 198 1.58 -24.29 20.62
CA THR A 198 2.29 -25.33 19.85
C THR A 198 3.22 -26.15 20.76
N CYS A 199 3.83 -27.20 20.22
CA CYS A 199 4.80 -28.03 20.92
C CYS A 199 6.14 -28.04 20.17
N SER A 200 7.24 -28.00 20.91
CA SER A 200 8.58 -28.30 20.41
C SER A 200 8.98 -29.66 20.98
N GLY A 201 8.70 -30.72 20.20
CA GLY A 201 8.79 -32.08 20.71
C GLY A 201 7.80 -32.32 21.86
N SER A 202 8.30 -32.73 23.03
CA SER A 202 7.48 -32.95 24.24
C SER A 202 7.38 -31.72 25.14
N THR A 203 7.76 -30.54 24.65
CA THR A 203 7.77 -29.31 25.45
C THR A 203 6.74 -28.32 24.91
N PRO A 204 5.77 -27.87 25.72
CA PRO A 204 4.86 -26.79 25.36
C PRO A 204 5.60 -25.51 24.97
N VAL A 205 5.17 -24.90 23.88
CA VAL A 205 5.65 -23.59 23.42
C VAL A 205 4.55 -22.57 23.68
N LYS A 206 4.91 -21.53 24.42
CA LYS A 206 4.01 -20.45 24.84
C LYS A 206 3.43 -19.71 23.61
N PRO A 207 2.12 -19.40 23.58
CA PRO A 207 1.54 -18.58 22.52
C PRO A 207 2.00 -17.13 22.70
N THR A 208 2.55 -16.54 21.63
CA THR A 208 3.00 -15.14 21.51
C THR A 208 4.16 -14.70 22.41
N VAL A 209 4.67 -13.49 22.15
CA VAL A 209 5.72 -12.80 22.94
C VAL A 209 5.18 -12.21 24.25
N ASP A 210 3.87 -12.33 24.51
CA ASP A 210 3.28 -11.78 25.73
C ASP A 210 3.61 -12.66 26.94
N THR A 211 4.10 -12.03 28.01
CA THR A 211 4.61 -12.75 29.18
C THR A 211 3.53 -13.34 30.08
N PHE A 212 2.24 -13.13 29.79
CA PHE A 212 1.15 -13.37 30.75
C PHE A 212 0.42 -14.70 30.60
N TRP A 213 0.80 -15.55 29.64
CA TRP A 213 0.23 -16.90 29.52
C TRP A 213 0.86 -17.87 30.52
N ALA A 214 0.01 -18.58 31.25
CA ALA A 214 0.35 -19.73 32.08
C ALA A 214 -0.13 -21.02 31.40
N LEU A 215 0.62 -22.10 31.55
CA LEU A 215 0.25 -23.38 30.96
C LEU A 215 -0.96 -23.94 31.71
N LEU A 216 -2.06 -24.16 31.00
CA LEU A 216 -3.26 -24.78 31.53
C LEU A 216 -3.20 -26.30 31.42
N THR A 217 -2.83 -26.81 30.23
CA THR A 217 -2.76 -28.24 29.95
C THR A 217 -1.56 -28.54 29.06
N ASP A 218 -0.73 -29.50 29.49
CA ASP A 218 0.35 -30.06 28.67
C ASP A 218 -0.14 -31.34 27.96
N ASN A 219 -0.45 -31.22 26.68
CA ASN A 219 -0.81 -32.36 25.82
C ASN A 219 0.27 -32.61 24.76
N CYS A 220 1.50 -32.13 24.98
CA CYS A 220 2.55 -32.32 24.00
C CYS A 220 2.87 -33.82 23.84
N PRO A 221 3.11 -34.30 22.60
CA PRO A 221 3.48 -33.53 21.41
C PRO A 221 2.30 -33.06 20.54
N THR A 222 1.05 -33.28 20.93
CA THR A 222 -0.11 -32.95 20.09
C THR A 222 -0.43 -31.46 20.13
N ASP A 223 -0.70 -30.91 21.31
CA ASP A 223 -0.94 -29.49 21.53
C ASP A 223 -0.61 -29.08 22.96
N SER A 224 -0.80 -27.80 23.27
CA SER A 224 -0.83 -27.33 24.66
C SER A 224 -1.94 -26.30 24.81
N VAL A 225 -2.53 -26.20 25.99
CA VAL A 225 -3.53 -25.17 26.29
C VAL A 225 -2.92 -24.21 27.29
N TRP A 226 -3.08 -22.93 27.04
CA TRP A 226 -2.57 -21.85 27.87
C TRP A 226 -3.72 -20.97 28.31
N TRP A 227 -3.60 -20.37 29.49
CA TRP A 227 -4.61 -19.48 30.03
C TRP A 227 -4.02 -18.19 30.59
N ARG A 228 -4.85 -17.14 30.70
CA ARG A 228 -4.55 -15.88 31.39
C ARG A 228 -5.80 -15.23 31.97
N CYS A 229 -5.62 -14.31 32.93
CA CYS A 229 -6.71 -13.44 33.39
C CYS A 229 -7.14 -12.44 32.31
N PRO A 230 -8.45 -12.27 32.07
CA PRO A 230 -8.96 -11.17 31.28
C PRO A 230 -8.77 -9.84 32.03
N GLY A 231 -8.15 -8.85 31.38
CA GLY A 231 -8.24 -7.44 31.82
C GLY A 231 -7.62 -7.07 33.18
N THR A 232 -6.63 -7.80 33.70
CA THR A 232 -5.79 -7.26 34.79
C THR A 232 -4.97 -6.07 34.28
N THR A 233 -4.50 -5.18 35.16
CA THR A 233 -3.63 -4.05 34.78
C THR A 233 -2.37 -4.47 34.01
N ASP A 234 -2.01 -5.75 34.10
CA ASP A 234 -0.87 -6.37 33.42
C ASP A 234 -1.27 -7.26 32.23
N SER A 235 -2.56 -7.44 31.95
CA SER A 235 -3.07 -8.23 30.82
C SER A 235 -3.74 -7.27 29.83
N PRO A 236 -3.24 -7.11 28.59
CA PRO A 236 -3.86 -6.19 27.65
C PRO A 236 -5.33 -6.56 27.53
N THR A 237 -6.17 -5.57 27.85
CA THR A 237 -7.62 -5.57 27.75
C THR A 237 -8.01 -6.30 26.47
N VAL A 238 -9.08 -7.10 26.50
CA VAL A 238 -9.71 -7.57 25.27
C VAL A 238 -9.98 -6.32 24.43
N ILE A 239 -9.13 -6.09 23.43
CA ILE A 239 -9.24 -4.89 22.60
C ILE A 239 -10.57 -5.07 21.88
N ALA A 240 -11.43 -4.06 22.06
CA ALA A 240 -12.73 -4.01 21.45
C ALA A 240 -12.66 -4.35 19.96
N PRO A 241 -13.73 -4.92 19.37
CA PRO A 241 -13.81 -4.99 17.91
C PRO A 241 -13.55 -3.60 17.32
N MET A 242 -12.58 -3.52 16.41
CA MET A 242 -12.31 -2.32 15.65
C MET A 242 -13.33 -2.29 14.52
N SER A 243 -14.32 -1.41 14.67
CA SER A 243 -15.35 -1.15 13.67
C SER A 243 -14.88 -0.08 12.67
N ASN A 244 -15.69 0.20 11.65
CA ASN A 244 -15.45 1.26 10.67
C ASN A 244 -14.18 1.09 9.82
N GLY A 245 -13.64 -0.13 9.74
CA GLY A 245 -12.54 -0.43 8.81
C GLY A 245 -13.02 -0.50 7.37
N ARG A 246 -12.07 -0.53 6.42
CA ARG A 246 -12.29 -0.91 5.01
C ARG A 246 -11.37 -2.06 4.66
N LEU A 247 -11.79 -2.97 3.78
CA LEU A 247 -10.88 -3.96 3.23
C LEU A 247 -9.80 -3.24 2.43
N PHE A 248 -8.56 -3.68 2.57
CA PHE A 248 -7.45 -3.06 1.87
C PHE A 248 -7.56 -3.23 0.35
N SER A 249 -8.12 -4.35 -0.11
CA SER A 249 -8.47 -4.58 -1.53
C SER A 249 -9.38 -3.47 -2.07
N ASP A 250 -10.49 -3.20 -1.38
CA ASP A 250 -11.50 -2.25 -1.83
C ASP A 250 -10.96 -0.81 -1.82
N VAL A 251 -10.07 -0.51 -0.87
CA VAL A 251 -9.35 0.77 -0.80
C VAL A 251 -8.48 0.97 -2.04
N LEU A 252 -7.68 -0.04 -2.42
CA LEU A 252 -6.83 0.05 -3.61
C LEU A 252 -7.66 0.13 -4.89
N ASP A 253 -8.68 -0.73 -5.05
CA ASP A 253 -9.57 -0.69 -6.21
C ASP A 253 -10.22 0.68 -6.38
N ALA A 254 -10.73 1.27 -5.30
CA ALA A 254 -11.35 2.59 -5.34
C ALA A 254 -10.36 3.72 -5.70
N LEU A 255 -9.11 3.63 -5.24
CA LEU A 255 -8.08 4.63 -5.56
C LEU A 255 -7.75 4.66 -7.04
N PHE A 256 -7.67 3.50 -7.69
CA PHE A 256 -7.21 3.37 -9.07
C PHE A 256 -8.34 3.31 -10.11
N ALA A 257 -9.59 3.09 -9.68
CA ALA A 257 -10.77 3.07 -10.55
C ALA A 257 -10.99 4.35 -11.36
N THR A 258 -10.50 5.51 -10.90
CA THR A 258 -10.64 6.80 -11.62
C THR A 258 -9.96 6.81 -12.98
N CYS A 259 -8.94 5.98 -13.17
CA CYS A 259 -8.25 5.78 -14.45
C CYS A 259 -8.71 4.53 -15.20
N GLY A 260 -9.80 3.88 -14.75
CA GLY A 260 -10.28 2.61 -15.32
C GLY A 260 -9.32 1.44 -15.10
N LEU A 261 -8.43 1.57 -14.11
CA LEU A 261 -7.44 0.54 -13.79
C LEU A 261 -8.03 -0.51 -12.84
N THR A 262 -7.70 -1.77 -13.07
CA THR A 262 -7.99 -2.89 -12.18
C THR A 262 -6.74 -3.25 -11.40
N VAL A 263 -6.84 -3.40 -10.08
CA VAL A 263 -5.67 -3.76 -9.26
C VAL A 263 -5.40 -5.26 -9.39
N VAL A 264 -4.16 -5.61 -9.65
CA VAL A 264 -3.65 -6.99 -9.64
C VAL A 264 -2.48 -7.07 -8.66
N SER A 265 -2.55 -7.98 -7.70
CA SER A 265 -1.49 -8.22 -6.73
C SER A 265 -1.56 -9.64 -6.18
N ASP A 266 -0.56 -10.46 -6.50
CA ASP A 266 -0.33 -11.73 -5.81
C ASP A 266 0.14 -11.48 -4.36
N PHE A 267 0.93 -10.41 -4.14
CA PHE A 267 1.46 -10.05 -2.82
C PHE A 267 0.35 -9.76 -1.80
N PHE A 268 -0.70 -9.05 -2.20
CA PHE A 268 -1.86 -8.74 -1.35
C PHE A 268 -3.09 -9.62 -1.62
N ASN A 269 -3.00 -10.56 -2.58
CA ASN A 269 -4.10 -11.42 -3.02
C ASN A 269 -5.34 -10.66 -3.51
N ILE A 270 -5.12 -9.71 -4.42
CA ILE A 270 -6.13 -8.89 -5.08
C ILE A 270 -6.10 -9.24 -6.56
N ASN A 271 -7.15 -9.90 -7.06
CA ASN A 271 -7.20 -10.39 -8.45
C ASN A 271 -5.93 -11.14 -8.89
N ALA A 272 -5.36 -11.91 -7.96
CA ALA A 272 -4.10 -12.65 -8.12
C ALA A 272 -4.12 -13.58 -9.34
N ASP A 273 -3.01 -13.62 -10.07
CA ASP A 273 -2.83 -14.45 -11.28
C ASP A 273 -1.77 -15.55 -11.10
N ALA A 274 -1.24 -15.70 -9.89
CA ALA A 274 -0.27 -16.71 -9.49
C ALA A 274 1.03 -16.65 -10.31
N THR A 275 1.48 -15.43 -10.63
CA THR A 275 2.73 -15.15 -11.33
C THR A 275 3.88 -14.78 -10.39
N ALA A 276 3.58 -14.60 -9.10
CA ALA A 276 4.55 -14.32 -8.06
C ALA A 276 5.72 -15.32 -8.01
N PRO A 277 6.96 -14.84 -7.82
CA PRO A 277 8.11 -15.71 -7.60
C PRO A 277 8.06 -16.41 -6.25
N ASP A 278 8.60 -17.63 -6.19
CA ASP A 278 8.76 -18.38 -4.95
C ASP A 278 9.94 -17.83 -4.13
N ASN A 279 9.63 -17.02 -3.11
CA ASN A 279 10.63 -16.44 -2.22
C ASN A 279 10.04 -16.03 -0.85
N ALA A 280 10.94 -15.67 0.08
CA ALA A 280 10.59 -15.32 1.45
C ALA A 280 9.64 -14.11 1.60
N ALA A 281 9.64 -13.18 0.64
CA ALA A 281 8.73 -12.03 0.68
C ALA A 281 7.29 -12.48 0.41
N TYR A 282 7.07 -13.36 -0.57
CA TYR A 282 5.76 -13.92 -0.87
C TYR A 282 5.31 -14.95 0.17
N ASP A 283 6.23 -15.72 0.76
CA ASP A 283 5.93 -16.58 1.91
C ASP A 283 5.39 -15.76 3.10
N PHE A 284 6.03 -14.63 3.39
CA PHE A 284 5.58 -13.71 4.43
C PHE A 284 4.22 -13.10 4.08
N ALA A 285 4.05 -12.65 2.83
CA ALA A 285 2.82 -12.03 2.37
C ALA A 285 1.62 -13.00 2.44
N ALA A 286 1.82 -14.26 2.05
CA ALA A 286 0.82 -15.32 2.13
C ALA A 286 0.34 -15.59 3.57
N LEU A 287 1.21 -15.38 4.56
CA LEU A 287 0.86 -15.58 5.97
C LEU A 287 0.17 -14.36 6.60
N TYR A 288 0.55 -13.15 6.21
CA TYR A 288 0.21 -11.96 6.99
C TYR A 288 -0.51 -10.83 6.24
N LEU A 289 -0.44 -10.79 4.90
CA LEU A 289 -0.88 -9.61 4.12
C LEU A 289 -2.13 -9.86 3.27
N GLN A 290 -2.67 -11.08 3.27
CA GLN A 290 -3.79 -11.50 2.40
C GLN A 290 -5.15 -10.91 2.80
N ASN A 291 -5.32 -10.47 4.04
CA ASN A 291 -6.61 -10.03 4.60
C ASN A 291 -6.47 -8.73 5.39
N MET A 292 -5.74 -7.77 4.82
CA MET A 292 -5.50 -6.50 5.49
C MET A 292 -6.76 -5.62 5.51
N THR A 293 -6.88 -4.83 6.58
CA THR A 293 -7.92 -3.80 6.71
C THR A 293 -7.28 -2.46 7.07
N VAL A 294 -7.90 -1.39 6.59
CA VAL A 294 -7.51 -0.01 6.89
C VAL A 294 -8.52 0.60 7.84
N HIS A 295 -8.05 1.19 8.92
CA HIS A 295 -8.89 1.87 9.92
C HIS A 295 -8.37 3.27 10.17
N GLN A 296 -9.29 4.19 10.47
CA GLN A 296 -8.92 5.51 10.95
C GLN A 296 -8.34 5.42 12.36
N LYS A 297 -7.24 6.14 12.58
CA LYS A 297 -6.53 6.17 13.87
C LYS A 297 -7.45 6.49 15.05
N SER A 298 -8.41 7.40 14.85
CA SER A 298 -9.39 7.76 15.90
C SER A 298 -10.29 6.59 16.29
N ASP A 299 -10.70 5.78 15.32
CA ASP A 299 -11.63 4.66 15.53
C ASP A 299 -10.91 3.48 16.22
N VAL A 300 -9.61 3.30 15.93
CA VAL A 300 -8.75 2.35 16.65
C VAL A 300 -8.51 2.79 18.09
N LYS A 301 -8.21 4.07 18.31
CA LYS A 301 -7.94 4.61 19.67
C LYS A 301 -9.18 4.70 20.56
N ARG A 302 -10.37 4.83 19.96
CA ARG A 302 -11.63 5.04 20.67
C ARG A 302 -12.73 4.14 20.11
N PRO A 303 -12.57 2.81 20.21
CA PRO A 303 -13.47 1.86 19.53
C PRO A 303 -14.91 1.88 20.07
N TYR A 304 -15.13 2.43 21.27
CA TYR A 304 -16.46 2.61 21.87
C TYR A 304 -17.03 4.02 21.68
N SER A 305 -16.39 4.89 20.90
CA SER A 305 -16.88 6.24 20.70
C SER A 305 -18.19 6.23 19.90
N SER A 306 -19.16 7.04 20.33
CA SER A 306 -20.37 7.29 19.55
C SER A 306 -20.13 8.17 18.32
N ASN A 307 -18.94 8.75 18.18
CA ASN A 307 -18.57 9.69 17.13
C ASN A 307 -17.43 9.07 16.29
N PRO A 308 -17.76 8.30 15.24
CA PRO A 308 -16.75 7.72 14.34
C PRO A 308 -16.05 8.80 13.51
N ALA A 309 -14.95 8.42 12.86
CA ALA A 309 -14.26 9.27 11.89
C ALA A 309 -15.23 9.80 10.80
N THR A 310 -15.02 11.04 10.36
CA THR A 310 -15.88 11.67 9.36
C THR A 310 -15.31 11.49 7.95
N SER A 311 -16.10 11.86 6.93
CA SER A 311 -15.73 11.62 5.52
C SER A 311 -14.39 12.24 5.12
N LYS A 312 -14.04 13.42 5.65
CA LYS A 312 -12.81 14.13 5.28
C LYS A 312 -11.53 13.37 5.65
N GLN A 313 -11.54 12.56 6.71
CA GLN A 313 -10.38 11.77 7.13
C GLN A 313 -10.09 10.60 6.18
N TRP A 314 -11.02 10.29 5.28
CA TRP A 314 -10.89 9.23 4.27
C TRP A 314 -10.50 9.78 2.89
N ASP A 315 -10.09 11.04 2.80
CA ASP A 315 -9.46 11.59 1.61
C ASP A 315 -8.01 11.09 1.53
N ILE A 316 -7.71 10.22 0.56
CA ILE A 316 -6.37 9.63 0.38
C ILE A 316 -5.88 9.92 -1.04
N GLN A 317 -4.61 10.34 -1.18
CA GLN A 317 -3.98 10.46 -2.49
C GLN A 317 -3.39 9.11 -2.94
N PRO A 318 -3.62 8.66 -4.18
CA PRO A 318 -2.99 7.46 -4.71
C PRO A 318 -1.46 7.48 -4.60
N LYS A 319 -0.83 8.65 -4.77
CA LYS A 319 0.61 8.80 -4.61
C LYS A 319 1.07 8.48 -3.18
N GLU A 320 0.39 9.01 -2.17
CA GLU A 320 0.74 8.77 -0.77
C GLU A 320 0.59 7.29 -0.42
N MET A 321 -0.44 6.62 -0.95
CA MET A 321 -0.61 5.17 -0.80
C MET A 321 0.55 4.40 -1.44
N LEU A 322 0.89 4.67 -2.70
CA LEU A 322 1.97 3.98 -3.40
C LEU A 322 3.34 4.23 -2.74
N ASP A 323 3.63 5.47 -2.32
CA ASP A 323 4.85 5.80 -1.60
C ASP A 323 4.95 5.02 -0.29
N ASP A 324 3.87 4.96 0.49
CA ASP A 324 3.83 4.25 1.76
C ASP A 324 3.98 2.73 1.58
N LEU A 325 3.35 2.13 0.57
CA LEU A 325 3.52 0.70 0.28
C LEU A 325 4.95 0.35 -0.12
N ARG A 326 5.64 1.26 -0.82
CA ARG A 326 7.08 1.13 -1.09
C ARG A 326 7.89 1.16 0.21
N ILE A 327 7.61 2.10 1.10
CA ILE A 327 8.35 2.27 2.37
C ILE A 327 8.12 1.08 3.31
N LEU A 328 6.88 0.59 3.42
CA LEU A 328 6.51 -0.47 4.36
C LEU A 328 6.87 -1.86 3.88
N PHE A 329 6.66 -2.12 2.59
CA PHE A 329 6.68 -3.48 2.05
C PHE A 329 7.59 -3.64 0.83
N ASN A 330 8.34 -2.61 0.41
CA ASN A 330 9.07 -2.62 -0.88
C ASN A 330 8.17 -3.00 -2.06
N VAL A 331 6.91 -2.55 -2.03
CA VAL A 331 5.96 -2.75 -3.11
C VAL A 331 6.14 -1.64 -4.15
N TYR A 332 6.26 -2.07 -5.40
CA TYR A 332 6.34 -1.23 -6.58
C TYR A 332 5.17 -1.53 -7.49
N TRP A 333 5.00 -0.69 -8.50
CA TRP A 333 3.87 -0.79 -9.41
C TRP A 333 4.26 -0.62 -10.86
N ASP A 334 3.48 -1.25 -11.72
CA ASP A 334 3.56 -1.13 -13.17
C ASP A 334 2.14 -1.17 -13.75
N ILE A 335 1.94 -0.62 -14.96
CA ILE A 335 0.65 -0.67 -15.66
C ILE A 335 0.85 -1.48 -16.94
N ASP A 336 0.02 -2.51 -17.10
CA ASP A 336 -0.08 -3.30 -18.33
C ASP A 336 -1.51 -3.19 -18.87
N GLY A 337 -1.70 -2.31 -19.85
CA GLY A 337 -3.01 -2.01 -20.40
C GLY A 337 -3.97 -1.41 -19.37
N THR A 338 -4.96 -2.19 -18.94
CA THR A 338 -5.97 -1.76 -17.96
C THR A 338 -5.67 -2.22 -16.53
N ASP A 339 -4.56 -2.90 -16.31
CA ASP A 339 -4.25 -3.49 -15.01
C ASP A 339 -3.10 -2.71 -14.38
N ILE A 340 -3.30 -2.26 -13.14
CA ILE A 340 -2.20 -1.77 -12.30
C ILE A 340 -1.73 -2.93 -11.42
N ARG A 341 -0.50 -3.37 -11.67
CA ARG A 341 0.13 -4.43 -10.91
C ARG A 341 0.87 -3.85 -9.72
N LEU A 342 0.58 -4.33 -8.51
CA LEU A 342 1.25 -3.94 -7.27
C LEU A 342 1.97 -5.14 -6.67
N GLU A 343 3.30 -5.15 -6.71
CA GLU A 343 4.10 -6.32 -6.31
C GLU A 343 5.36 -5.94 -5.55
N HIS A 344 5.90 -6.87 -4.76
CA HIS A 344 7.21 -6.70 -4.13
C HIS A 344 8.30 -6.56 -5.21
N ILE A 345 9.37 -5.78 -4.94
CA ILE A 345 10.47 -5.53 -5.89
C ILE A 345 11.02 -6.79 -6.57
N SER A 346 11.09 -7.90 -5.83
CA SER A 346 11.57 -9.19 -6.36
C SER A 346 10.77 -9.71 -7.56
N TYR A 347 9.48 -9.34 -7.69
CA TYR A 347 8.69 -9.69 -8.87
C TYR A 347 9.33 -9.10 -10.13
N PHE A 348 9.60 -7.79 -10.10
CA PHE A 348 10.15 -7.05 -11.24
C PHE A 348 11.61 -7.43 -11.55
N GLU A 349 12.37 -7.91 -10.55
CA GLU A 349 13.76 -8.38 -10.75
C GLU A 349 13.83 -9.76 -11.40
N THR A 350 12.77 -10.57 -11.29
CA THR A 350 12.69 -11.92 -11.86
C THR A 350 12.17 -11.95 -13.29
N VAL A 351 11.45 -10.90 -13.71
CA VAL A 351 11.07 -10.70 -15.11
C VAL A 351 12.33 -10.43 -15.92
N GLY A 352 12.68 -11.37 -16.81
CA GLY A 352 13.93 -11.34 -17.56
C GLY A 352 14.16 -10.00 -18.26
N GLY A 353 15.17 -9.27 -17.82
CA GLY A 353 15.68 -8.12 -18.54
C GLY A 353 16.23 -8.51 -19.91
N LEU A 354 16.41 -7.52 -20.77
CA LEU A 354 17.08 -7.70 -22.07
C LEU A 354 18.49 -8.24 -21.81
N ASP A 355 18.82 -9.44 -22.31
CA ASP A 355 20.16 -9.99 -22.23
C ASP A 355 21.11 -9.16 -23.10
N ALA A 356 21.70 -8.13 -22.49
CA ALA A 356 22.67 -7.23 -23.12
C ALA A 356 24.11 -7.72 -22.96
N SER A 357 24.35 -8.98 -22.57
CA SER A 357 25.71 -9.51 -22.38
C SER A 357 26.56 -9.51 -23.65
N ALA A 358 25.92 -9.45 -24.82
CA ALA A 358 26.55 -9.33 -26.13
C ALA A 358 26.71 -7.88 -26.63
N ASP A 359 26.09 -6.89 -25.98
CA ASP A 359 26.14 -5.49 -26.41
C ASP A 359 27.23 -4.71 -25.68
N ALA A 360 27.99 -3.91 -26.42
CA ALA A 360 28.97 -2.99 -25.85
C ALA A 360 28.25 -1.84 -25.13
N GLN A 361 27.93 -2.05 -23.85
CA GLN A 361 27.38 -1.04 -22.97
C GLN A 361 28.45 0.03 -22.71
N LYS A 362 28.12 1.31 -22.94
CA LYS A 362 28.89 2.39 -22.35
C LYS A 362 28.68 2.31 -20.84
N VAL A 363 29.68 1.78 -20.15
CA VAL A 363 29.76 1.91 -18.69
C VAL A 363 30.06 3.38 -18.43
N ASP A 364 29.02 4.14 -18.08
CA ASP A 364 29.24 5.45 -17.51
C ASP A 364 29.84 5.23 -16.11
N THR A 365 31.14 5.48 -15.99
CA THR A 365 31.87 5.34 -14.72
C THR A 365 31.74 6.60 -13.87
N GLU A 366 30.99 7.61 -14.33
CA GLU A 366 30.54 8.68 -13.45
C GLU A 366 29.60 8.05 -12.44
N ARG A 367 30.09 7.93 -11.20
CA ARG A 367 29.28 7.54 -10.06
C ARG A 367 28.14 8.54 -9.99
N GLU A 368 26.93 8.14 -10.41
CA GLU A 368 25.75 8.97 -10.25
C GLU A 368 25.71 9.38 -8.77
N THR A 369 25.69 10.68 -8.54
CA THR A 369 25.74 11.27 -7.20
C THR A 369 24.52 10.90 -6.34
N ASP A 370 23.55 10.20 -6.89
CA ASP A 370 22.33 9.75 -6.22
C ASP A 370 22.55 8.54 -5.27
N ASP A 371 23.68 7.82 -5.39
CA ASP A 371 24.01 6.64 -4.54
C ASP A 371 25.07 6.94 -3.46
N ASN A 372 25.08 8.17 -2.92
CA ASN A 372 25.99 8.56 -1.83
C ASN A 372 25.39 8.34 -0.43
N VAL A 373 24.42 7.44 -0.32
CA VAL A 373 23.66 7.17 0.91
C VAL A 373 24.49 6.34 1.89
N LYS A 374 24.63 6.84 3.12
CA LYS A 374 25.27 6.13 4.24
C LYS A 374 24.27 5.55 5.22
N TYR A 375 23.16 6.26 5.42
CA TYR A 375 22.10 5.87 6.35
C TYR A 375 20.73 6.07 5.72
N GLU A 376 19.86 5.08 5.86
CA GLU A 376 18.44 5.22 5.59
C GLU A 376 17.64 5.00 6.86
N TYR A 377 16.78 5.96 7.17
CA TYR A 377 15.86 5.90 8.30
C TYR A 377 14.43 5.72 7.81
N PHE A 378 13.64 4.96 8.55
CA PHE A 378 12.26 4.64 8.22
C PHE A 378 11.36 5.09 9.36
N PHE A 379 10.37 5.91 9.01
CA PHE A 379 9.44 6.50 9.97
C PHE A 379 8.01 6.28 9.54
N PHE A 380 7.14 6.05 10.51
CA PHE A 380 5.70 6.16 10.32
C PHE A 380 5.26 7.62 10.41
N VAL A 381 3.96 7.87 10.21
CA VAL A 381 3.36 9.20 10.35
C VAL A 381 3.65 9.80 11.73
N ASP A 382 3.52 8.98 12.78
CA ASP A 382 3.79 9.41 14.15
C ASP A 382 5.22 9.04 14.58
N GLU A 383 5.88 9.98 15.26
CA GLU A 383 7.19 9.73 15.86
C GLU A 383 7.11 8.80 17.08
N ALA A 384 5.95 8.78 17.75
CA ALA A 384 5.69 7.88 18.87
C ALA A 384 5.25 6.52 18.33
N GLY A 385 5.93 5.47 18.78
CA GLY A 385 5.57 4.08 18.52
C GLY A 385 6.18 3.22 19.61
N SER A 386 5.64 2.02 19.83
CA SER A 386 6.33 1.05 20.67
C SER A 386 7.67 0.67 20.06
N ALA A 387 8.57 0.11 20.88
CA ALA A 387 9.88 -0.34 20.42
C ALA A 387 9.81 -1.35 19.25
N TYR A 388 8.67 -2.03 19.07
CA TYR A 388 8.42 -2.92 17.95
C TYR A 388 8.38 -2.18 16.60
N PHE A 389 7.84 -0.96 16.58
CA PHE A 389 7.73 -0.12 15.36
C PHE A 389 8.88 0.89 15.21
N LEU A 390 9.77 1.00 16.20
CA LEU A 390 10.98 1.81 16.11
C LEU A 390 12.01 1.06 15.24
N GLY A 391 12.01 1.36 13.94
CA GLY A 391 12.95 0.79 12.99
C GLY A 391 14.41 1.11 13.33
N SER A 392 15.31 0.20 12.98
CA SER A 392 16.75 0.49 12.94
C SER A 392 17.11 0.99 11.54
N PRO A 393 18.01 1.99 11.41
CA PRO A 393 18.41 2.46 10.10
C PRO A 393 19.15 1.36 9.33
N ILE A 394 19.06 1.41 8.00
CA ILE A 394 19.94 0.63 7.12
C ILE A 394 21.26 1.40 7.01
N LEU A 395 22.37 0.70 7.23
CA LEU A 395 23.72 1.25 7.14
C LEU A 395 24.44 0.68 5.93
N TYR A 396 24.95 1.57 5.08
CA TYR A 396 25.81 1.20 3.95
C TYR A 396 27.28 1.33 4.33
N ASP A 397 28.16 0.59 3.67
CA ASP A 397 29.61 0.61 3.97
C ASP A 397 30.26 1.95 3.57
N CYS A 398 29.80 2.56 2.48
CA CYS A 398 30.27 3.85 1.98
C CYS A 398 29.12 4.85 1.87
N GLY A 399 29.40 6.07 1.41
CA GLY A 399 28.42 7.16 1.36
C GLY A 399 28.65 8.22 2.46
N THR A 400 28.02 9.37 2.29
CA THR A 400 28.00 10.45 3.31
C THR A 400 26.60 10.96 3.65
N GLU A 401 25.60 10.61 2.84
CA GLU A 401 24.26 11.16 2.93
C GLU A 401 23.36 10.37 3.87
N LYS A 402 22.33 11.04 4.35
CA LYS A 402 21.28 10.46 5.17
C LYS A 402 19.96 10.69 4.46
N ILE A 403 19.22 9.63 4.25
CA ILE A 403 17.88 9.70 3.69
C ILE A 403 16.88 9.28 4.77
N GLU A 404 15.77 10.01 4.82
CA GLU A 404 14.63 9.71 5.68
C GLU A 404 13.44 9.34 4.79
N ASN A 405 12.95 8.11 4.97
CA ASN A 405 11.76 7.60 4.35
C ASN A 405 10.63 7.68 5.39
N ARG A 406 9.59 8.47 5.12
CA ARG A 406 8.49 8.70 6.06
C ARG A 406 7.14 8.38 5.43
N CYS A 407 6.39 7.50 6.08
CA CYS A 407 5.01 7.22 5.71
C CYS A 407 4.12 8.46 5.92
N GLN A 408 3.16 8.65 5.03
CA GLN A 408 2.22 9.77 5.03
C GLN A 408 0.83 9.37 5.53
N LEU A 409 0.46 8.10 5.40
CA LEU A 409 -0.86 7.57 5.76
C LEU A 409 -0.80 6.64 6.96
N PHE A 410 0.17 5.74 7.01
CA PHE A 410 0.18 4.68 8.02
C PHE A 410 0.89 5.09 9.32
N SER A 411 0.20 4.77 10.42
CA SER A 411 0.60 5.06 11.79
C SER A 411 0.96 3.76 12.54
N THR A 412 1.57 3.90 13.70
CA THR A 412 1.94 2.80 14.60
C THR A 412 0.87 2.60 15.67
N ASP A 413 1.19 1.78 16.67
CA ASP A 413 0.33 1.38 17.78
C ASP A 413 0.05 2.46 18.83
N VAL A 414 0.54 3.71 18.67
CA VAL A 414 0.47 4.76 19.72
C VAL A 414 -0.46 5.93 19.45
#